data_AF-A0A239QX07-F1
#
_entry.id   AF-A0A239QX07-F1
#
_cell.length_a   1.000
_cell.length_b   1.000
_cell.length_c   1.000
_cell.angle_alpha   90.00
_cell.angle_beta   90.00
_cell.angle_gamma   90.00
#
_symmetry.space_group_name_H-M   'P 1'
#
loop_
_entity.id
_entity.type
_entity.pdbx_description
1 polymer ?
#
loop_
_entity_poly.entity_id
_entity_poly.type
_entity_poly.pdbx_seq_one_letter_code
_entity_poly.pdbx_strand_id
1 'polypeptide(L)'
;MRENSAQTQTRLSASNRDELLSGYAEGVPVRQLAAHFKVHRSTVSEIARRAGIEPRVSTLPQAVREEATRLYVGGLTLVEVGAELGISHNAVRSAVVACGGTVRSRGRYTAST
;
A
#
# COMPACT_ATOMS: atom_id res chain seq x y z
N MET A 1 -15.91 12.07 -15.39
CA MET A 1 -16.44 10.68 -15.37
C MET A 1 -15.25 9.74 -15.26
N ARG A 2 -15.22 8.88 -14.23
CA ARG A 2 -14.30 7.73 -14.14
C ARG A 2 -15.17 6.53 -13.84
N GLU A 3 -15.41 5.77 -14.88
CA GLU A 3 -16.19 4.55 -14.89
C GLU A 3 -15.46 3.50 -14.04
N ASN A 4 -16.13 2.88 -13.08
CA ASN A 4 -15.65 1.65 -12.46
C ASN A 4 -16.78 0.62 -12.54
N SER A 5 -16.85 -0.01 -13.71
CA SER A 5 -17.77 -1.06 -14.07
C SER A 5 -17.71 -2.22 -13.08
N ALA A 6 -18.88 -2.46 -12.46
CA ALA A 6 -19.41 -3.74 -12.00
C ALA A 6 -18.40 -4.90 -11.87
N GLN A 7 -17.90 -5.15 -10.67
CA GLN A 7 -17.46 -6.49 -10.29
C GLN A 7 -18.34 -7.02 -9.16
N THR A 8 -19.21 -7.93 -9.58
CA THR A 8 -20.04 -8.88 -8.84
C THR A 8 -19.78 -8.89 -7.33
N GLN A 9 -20.73 -8.35 -6.57
CA GLN A 9 -20.89 -8.62 -5.15
C GLN A 9 -21.26 -10.11 -4.96
N THR A 10 -20.30 -11.01 -5.14
CA THR A 10 -20.43 -12.38 -4.62
C THR A 10 -20.48 -12.20 -3.12
N ARG A 11 -21.67 -12.27 -2.54
CA ARG A 11 -21.90 -12.20 -1.09
C ARG A 11 -20.93 -13.17 -0.42
N LEU A 12 -19.83 -12.66 0.13
CA LEU A 12 -19.12 -13.40 1.17
C LEU A 12 -20.15 -13.69 2.25
N SER A 13 -20.36 -14.97 2.56
CA SER A 13 -21.14 -15.37 3.72
C SER A 13 -20.55 -14.69 4.96
N ALA A 14 -21.39 -14.37 5.96
CA ALA A 14 -20.94 -13.70 7.18
C ALA A 14 -19.74 -14.44 7.82
N SER A 15 -19.78 -15.78 7.83
CA SER A 15 -18.70 -16.63 8.34
C SER A 15 -17.35 -16.42 7.63
N ASN A 16 -17.34 -16.26 6.29
CA ASN A 16 -16.10 -16.02 5.54
C ASN A 16 -15.57 -14.61 5.79
N ARG A 17 -16.44 -13.66 6.15
CA ARG A 17 -16.04 -12.30 6.50
C ARG A 17 -15.36 -12.28 7.86
N ASP A 18 -15.92 -12.96 8.85
CA ASP A 18 -15.32 -13.09 10.19
C ASP A 18 -13.97 -13.80 10.13
N GLU A 19 -13.84 -14.90 9.38
CA GLU A 19 -12.56 -15.60 9.23
C GLU A 19 -11.48 -14.73 8.55
N LEU A 20 -11.88 -13.95 7.54
CA LEU A 20 -11.01 -12.98 6.89
C LEU A 20 -10.57 -11.88 7.86
N LEU A 21 -11.46 -11.37 8.70
CA LEU A 21 -11.16 -10.36 9.71
C LEU A 21 -10.23 -10.92 10.80
N SER A 22 -10.44 -12.17 11.23
CA SER A 22 -9.54 -12.87 12.16
C SER A 22 -8.14 -13.02 11.59
N GLY A 23 -8.02 -13.52 10.35
CA GLY A 23 -6.71 -13.61 9.69
C GLY A 23 -6.05 -12.24 9.48
N TYR A 24 -6.85 -11.20 9.19
CA TYR A 24 -6.36 -9.82 9.10
C TYR A 24 -5.84 -9.30 10.45
N ALA A 25 -6.54 -9.57 11.54
CA ALA A 25 -6.15 -9.20 12.90
C ALA A 25 -4.89 -9.94 13.35
N GLU A 26 -4.78 -11.23 13.06
CA GLU A 26 -3.68 -12.11 13.48
C GLU A 26 -2.34 -11.73 12.86
N GLY A 27 -2.30 -11.33 11.59
CA GLY A 27 -1.00 -11.26 10.94
C GLY A 27 -1.02 -11.29 9.45
N VAL A 28 -2.03 -11.96 8.91
CA VAL A 28 -1.93 -12.57 7.60
C VAL A 28 -1.86 -11.47 6.54
N PRO A 29 -0.86 -11.51 5.65
CA PRO A 29 -0.72 -10.50 4.62
C PRO A 29 -1.97 -10.47 3.74
N VAL A 30 -2.45 -9.26 3.42
CA VAL A 30 -3.66 -9.02 2.60
C VAL A 30 -3.63 -9.78 1.29
N ARG A 31 -2.45 -9.97 0.67
CA ARG A 31 -2.32 -10.76 -0.57
C ARG A 31 -2.76 -12.22 -0.39
N GLN A 32 -2.44 -12.79 0.76
CA GLN A 32 -2.68 -14.19 1.08
C GLN A 32 -4.15 -14.39 1.46
N LEU A 33 -4.73 -13.46 2.23
CA LEU A 33 -6.17 -13.40 2.47
C LEU A 33 -6.96 -13.23 1.17
N ALA A 34 -6.55 -12.31 0.30
CA ALA A 34 -7.16 -12.09 -1.00
C ALA A 34 -7.15 -13.36 -1.88
N ALA A 35 -6.03 -14.08 -1.91
CA ALA A 35 -5.91 -15.33 -2.64
C ALA A 35 -6.77 -16.45 -2.03
N HIS A 36 -6.79 -16.57 -0.70
CA HIS A 36 -7.54 -17.60 0.02
C HIS A 36 -9.05 -17.43 -0.15
N PHE A 37 -9.55 -16.22 0.04
CA PHE A 37 -10.98 -15.91 -0.07
C PHE A 37 -11.42 -15.55 -1.49
N LYS A 38 -10.51 -15.60 -2.48
CA LYS A 38 -10.73 -15.22 -3.90
C LYS A 38 -11.38 -13.85 -4.06
N VAL A 39 -10.95 -12.89 -3.24
CA VAL A 39 -11.43 -11.49 -3.25
C VAL A 39 -10.33 -10.55 -3.68
N HIS A 40 -10.71 -9.38 -4.18
CA HIS A 40 -9.74 -8.35 -4.49
C HIS A 40 -9.13 -7.79 -3.18
N ARG A 41 -7.84 -7.46 -3.19
CA ARG A 41 -7.13 -6.84 -2.05
C ARG A 41 -7.82 -5.57 -1.51
N SER A 42 -8.44 -4.80 -2.40
CA SER A 42 -9.23 -3.62 -2.02
C SER A 42 -10.44 -4.01 -1.19
N THR A 43 -11.11 -5.10 -1.55
CA THR A 43 -12.27 -5.63 -0.81
C THR A 43 -11.88 -6.09 0.59
N VAL A 44 -10.72 -6.75 0.76
CA VAL A 44 -10.19 -7.11 2.09
C VAL A 44 -10.00 -5.85 2.94
N SER A 45 -9.39 -4.82 2.37
CA SER A 45 -9.14 -3.54 3.06
C SER A 45 -10.44 -2.81 3.40
N GLU A 46 -11.43 -2.82 2.50
CA GLU A 46 -12.75 -2.24 2.74
C GLU A 46 -13.54 -3.01 3.80
N ILE A 47 -13.45 -4.34 3.81
CA ILE A 47 -14.09 -5.19 4.82
C ILE A 47 -13.49 -4.91 6.20
N ALA A 48 -12.15 -4.86 6.32
CA ALA A 48 -11.46 -4.50 7.56
C ALA A 48 -11.89 -3.12 8.05
N ARG A 49 -11.87 -2.11 7.16
CA ARG A 49 -12.32 -0.75 7.47
C ARG A 49 -13.77 -0.70 7.95
N ARG A 50 -14.69 -1.43 7.29
CA ARG A 50 -16.11 -1.49 7.69
C ARG A 50 -16.32 -2.20 9.02
N ALA A 51 -15.44 -3.13 9.38
CA ALA A 51 -15.44 -3.80 10.68
C ALA A 51 -14.81 -2.97 11.80
N GLY A 52 -14.38 -1.73 11.52
CA GLY A 52 -13.72 -0.87 12.50
C GLY A 52 -12.30 -1.32 12.84
N ILE A 53 -11.76 -2.32 12.13
CA ILE A 53 -10.36 -2.68 12.23
C ILE A 53 -9.62 -1.62 11.43
N GLU A 54 -8.99 -0.69 12.16
CA GLU A 54 -8.04 0.26 11.58
C GLU A 54 -7.16 -0.51 10.60
N PRO A 55 -7.07 -0.09 9.33
CA PRO A 55 -6.18 -0.74 8.41
C PRO A 55 -4.83 -0.80 9.12
N ARG A 56 -4.16 -1.97 9.10
CA ARG A 56 -2.73 -2.00 9.36
C ARG A 56 -2.14 -1.05 8.36
N VAL A 57 -1.96 0.20 8.77
CA VAL A 57 -1.08 1.10 8.11
C VAL A 57 0.20 0.28 8.08
N SER A 58 0.56 -0.19 6.90
CA SER A 58 1.94 -0.57 6.61
C SER A 58 2.72 0.73 6.67
N THR A 59 2.71 1.36 7.86
CA THR A 59 3.60 2.44 8.20
C THR A 59 4.91 1.73 8.20
N LEU A 60 5.68 1.98 7.14
CA LEU A 60 7.10 1.71 7.17
C LEU A 60 7.60 2.17 8.55
N PRO A 61 8.38 1.33 9.25
CA PRO A 61 8.95 1.71 10.52
C PRO A 61 9.56 3.10 10.38
N GLN A 62 9.41 3.95 11.39
CA GLN A 62 9.84 5.34 11.29
C GLN A 62 11.30 5.48 10.83
N ALA A 63 12.19 4.61 11.31
CA ALA A 63 13.58 4.50 10.85
C ALA A 63 13.70 4.27 9.33
N VAL A 64 12.87 3.40 8.75
CA VAL A 64 12.87 3.13 7.31
C VAL A 64 12.36 4.34 6.53
N ARG A 65 11.38 5.09 7.07
CA ARG A 65 10.91 6.33 6.42
C ARG A 65 11.95 7.43 6.44
N GLU A 66 12.66 7.56 7.57
CA GLU A 66 13.73 8.53 7.75
C GLU A 66 14.89 8.21 6.81
N GLU A 67 15.29 6.94 6.71
CA GLU A 67 16.34 6.53 5.76
C GLU A 67 15.89 6.69 4.31
N ALA A 68 14.64 6.34 3.97
CA ALA A 68 14.09 6.59 2.63
C ALA A 68 14.11 8.08 2.27
N THR A 69 13.82 8.95 3.25
CA THR A 69 13.85 10.41 3.07
C THR A 69 15.29 10.89 2.91
N ARG A 70 16.23 10.38 3.70
CA ARG A 70 17.65 10.73 3.64
C ARG A 70 18.27 10.35 2.30
N LEU A 71 18.02 9.14 1.81
CA LEU A 71 18.49 8.70 0.50
C LEU A 71 17.90 9.55 -0.64
N TYR A 72 16.62 9.90 -0.54
CA TYR A 72 15.95 10.76 -1.52
C TYR A 72 16.51 12.19 -1.56
N VAL A 73 16.71 12.80 -0.38
CA VAL A 73 17.35 14.11 -0.24
C VAL A 73 18.79 14.06 -0.76
N GLY A 74 19.49 12.94 -0.51
CA GLY A 74 20.83 12.65 -1.02
C GLY A 74 20.95 12.54 -2.54
N GLY A 75 19.85 12.60 -3.28
CA GLY A 75 19.84 12.69 -4.74
C GLY A 75 19.32 11.46 -5.46
N LEU A 76 19.07 10.35 -4.75
CA LEU A 76 18.50 9.15 -5.35
C LEU A 76 17.04 9.37 -5.77
N THR A 77 16.63 8.68 -6.83
CA THR A 77 15.24 8.65 -7.26
C THR A 77 14.39 7.76 -6.36
N LEU A 78 13.06 7.96 -6.35
CA LEU A 78 12.14 7.12 -5.57
C LEU A 78 12.22 5.62 -5.92
N VAL A 79 12.66 5.29 -7.14
CA VAL A 79 12.80 3.91 -7.59
C VAL A 79 14.08 3.29 -7.03
N GLU A 80 15.20 4.01 -7.09
CA GLU A 80 16.48 3.56 -6.53
C GLU A 80 16.40 3.42 -5.02
N VAL A 81 15.82 4.39 -4.31
CA VAL A 81 15.58 4.29 -2.86
C VAL A 81 14.70 3.08 -2.52
N GLY A 82 13.71 2.80 -3.37
CA GLY A 82 12.86 1.63 -3.19
C GLY A 82 13.61 0.31 -3.39
N ALA A 83 14.51 0.26 -4.37
CA ALA A 83 15.36 -0.89 -4.60
C ALA A 83 16.36 -1.12 -3.44
N GLU A 84 17.01 -0.07 -2.95
CA GLU A 84 17.95 -0.12 -1.82
C GLU A 84 17.28 -0.59 -0.52
N LEU A 85 16.08 -0.11 -0.23
CA LEU A 85 15.35 -0.44 0.99
C LEU A 85 14.43 -1.67 0.84
N GLY A 86 14.35 -2.26 -0.35
CA GLY A 86 13.44 -3.38 -0.64
C GLY A 86 11.95 -3.02 -0.56
N ILE A 87 11.59 -1.75 -0.77
CA ILE A 87 10.22 -1.23 -0.66
C ILE A 87 9.75 -0.62 -1.98
N SER A 88 8.43 -0.56 -2.18
CA SER A 88 7.90 0.04 -3.42
C SER A 88 8.18 1.55 -3.51
N HIS A 89 8.37 2.08 -4.73
CA HIS A 89 8.54 3.53 -4.95
C HIS A 89 7.39 4.38 -4.38
N ASN A 90 6.18 3.81 -4.28
CA ASN A 90 5.02 4.49 -3.69
C ASN A 90 5.12 4.56 -2.16
N ALA A 91 5.73 3.55 -1.55
CA ALA A 91 6.03 3.54 -0.13
C ALA A 91 7.13 4.56 0.20
N VAL A 92 8.18 4.67 -0.64
CA VAL A 92 9.19 5.74 -0.55
C VAL A 92 8.54 7.12 -0.67
N ARG A 93 7.68 7.32 -1.68
CA ARG A 93 6.95 8.58 -1.87
C ARG A 93 6.14 8.94 -0.62
N SER A 94 5.42 7.98 -0.08
CA SER A 94 4.59 8.17 1.13
C SER A 94 5.45 8.47 2.35
N ALA A 95 6.62 7.83 2.49
CA ALA A 95 7.59 8.11 3.54
C ALA A 95 8.14 9.54 3.46
N VAL A 96 8.56 9.98 2.27
CA VAL A 96 9.06 11.34 2.04
C VAL A 96 8.01 12.39 2.42
N VAL A 97 6.76 12.21 1.98
CA VAL A 97 5.65 13.13 2.34
C VAL A 97 5.35 13.09 3.83
N ALA A 98 5.34 11.91 4.47
CA ALA A 98 5.08 11.76 5.90
C ALA A 98 6.17 12.40 6.77
N CYS A 99 7.41 12.45 6.28
CA CYS A 99 8.53 13.15 6.92
C CYS A 99 8.60 14.65 6.56
N GLY A 100 7.57 15.21 5.91
CA GLY A 100 7.50 16.62 5.52
C GLY A 100 8.32 16.98 4.28
N GLY A 101 8.88 16.00 3.58
CA GLY A 101 9.63 16.20 2.35
C GLY A 101 8.70 16.45 1.15
N THR A 102 9.06 17.43 0.32
CA THR A 102 8.37 17.67 -0.95
C THR A 102 8.92 16.73 -2.00
N VAL A 103 8.06 15.86 -2.54
CA VAL A 103 8.44 15.01 -3.67
C VAL A 103 8.68 15.90 -4.89
N ARG A 104 9.92 15.90 -5.39
CA ARG A 104 10.33 16.54 -6.65
C ARG A 104 9.27 16.21 -7.70
N SER A 105 8.76 17.26 -8.36
CA SER A 105 7.86 17.11 -9.50
C SER A 105 8.44 16.10 -10.47
N ARG A 106 7.63 15.14 -10.93
CA ARG A 106 8.06 14.11 -11.89
C ARG A 106 8.80 14.82 -13.02
N GLY A 107 10.10 14.58 -13.14
CA GLY A 107 10.86 15.06 -14.28
C GLY A 107 10.12 14.59 -15.51
N ARG A 108 9.77 15.53 -16.40
CA ARG A 108 9.28 15.16 -17.74
C ARG A 108 10.33 14.21 -18.30
N TYR A 109 9.89 13.02 -18.71
CA TYR A 109 10.74 12.10 -19.43
C TYR A 109 11.01 12.74 -20.79
N THR A 110 12.06 13.56 -20.88
CA THR A 110 12.62 13.91 -22.17
C THR A 110 13.40 12.69 -22.59
N ALA A 111 12.81 11.90 -23.48
CA ALA A 111 13.55 10.88 -24.19
C ALA A 111 14.78 11.56 -24.82
N SER A 112 15.94 11.32 -24.25
CA SER A 112 17.21 11.69 -24.86
C SER A 112 17.39 10.79 -26.09
N THR A 113 17.54 11.48 -27.23
CA THR A 113 17.78 11.00 -28.60
C THR A 113 18.82 9.91 -28.71
#